data_AF-A0A9W6DUV5-F1
#
_entry.id   AF-A0A9W6DUV5-F1
#
_cell.length_a   1.000
_cell.length_b   1.000
_cell.length_c   1.000
_cell.angle_alpha   90.00
_cell.angle_beta   90.00
_cell.angle_gamma   90.00
#
_symmetry.space_group_name_H-M   'P 1'
#
loop_
_entity.id
_entity.type
_entity.pdbx_description
1 polymer ?
#
loop_
_entity_poly.entity_id
_entity_poly.type
_entity_poly.pdbx_seq_one_letter_code
_entity_poly.pdbx_strand_id
1 'polypeptide(L)'
;PGRALRLWKNEVKPIFDAARMELHEVILDRGGEAAELAGKVDLRKYDTILACSGDGTVHEIFNGLGNRPDAGHALACMPTIGITAESDLDTEQFRWMGSTRFEFGVMTRILKRKCYPCDVALKVEIEDKASIKAHHSR
;
A
#
# COMPACT_ATOMS: atom_id res chain seq x y z
N PRO A 1 12.89 10.69 -16.44
CA PRO A 1 12.79 9.26 -16.01
C PRO A 1 14.02 8.87 -15.18
N GLY A 2 13.85 8.43 -13.92
CA GLY A 2 14.97 7.96 -13.07
C GLY A 2 15.17 8.68 -11.72
N ARG A 3 14.49 9.82 -11.48
CA ARG A 3 14.56 10.51 -10.19
C ARG A 3 13.90 9.69 -9.06
N ALA A 4 12.72 9.11 -9.31
CA ALA A 4 12.01 8.27 -8.34
C ALA A 4 12.82 7.02 -7.92
N LEU A 5 13.45 6.33 -8.88
CA LEU A 5 14.27 5.16 -8.58
C LEU A 5 15.52 5.50 -7.74
N ARG A 6 16.13 6.67 -8.00
CA ARG A 6 17.28 7.15 -7.23
C ARG A 6 16.88 7.56 -5.81
N LEU A 7 15.78 8.31 -5.66
CA LEU A 7 15.20 8.67 -4.37
C LEU A 7 14.86 7.40 -3.58
N TRP A 8 14.23 6.42 -4.22
CA TRP A 8 13.90 5.15 -3.60
C TRP A 8 15.15 4.43 -3.06
N LYS A 9 16.16 4.19 -3.91
CA LYS A 9 17.35 3.42 -3.52
C LYS A 9 18.21 4.11 -2.47
N ASN A 10 18.41 5.41 -2.60
CA ASN A 10 19.38 6.13 -1.77
C ASN A 10 18.77 6.71 -0.50
N GLU A 11 17.47 7.01 -0.50
CA GLU A 11 16.86 7.84 0.54
C GLU A 11 15.73 7.11 1.25
N VAL A 12 14.87 6.40 0.53
CA VAL A 12 13.68 5.76 1.11
C VAL A 12 13.97 4.35 1.61
N LYS A 13 14.55 3.49 0.76
CA LYS A 13 14.86 2.08 1.07
C LYS A 13 15.69 1.91 2.36
N PRO A 14 16.75 2.72 2.62
CA PRO A 14 17.51 2.60 3.86
C PRO A 14 16.68 2.77 5.13
N ILE A 15 15.60 3.57 5.06
CA ILE A 15 14.72 3.80 6.20
C ILE A 15 13.88 2.54 6.50
N PHE A 16 13.36 1.89 5.46
CA PHE A 16 12.61 0.64 5.60
C PHE A 16 13.53 -0.52 6.03
N ASP A 17 14.75 -0.57 5.50
CA ASP A 17 15.77 -1.55 5.92
C ASP A 17 16.13 -1.35 7.40
N ALA A 18 16.33 -0.10 7.85
CA ALA A 18 16.58 0.23 9.25
C ALA A 18 15.39 -0.11 10.15
N ALA A 19 14.15 0.02 9.64
CA ALA A 19 12.93 -0.40 10.31
C ALA A 19 12.71 -1.93 10.28
N ARG A 20 13.60 -2.70 9.62
CA ARG A 20 13.51 -4.16 9.45
C ARG A 20 12.21 -4.62 8.77
N MET A 21 11.71 -3.82 7.84
CA MET A 21 10.53 -4.17 7.05
C MET A 21 10.94 -5.05 5.87
N GLU A 22 10.19 -6.13 5.60
CA GLU A 22 10.41 -6.97 4.44
C GLU A 22 9.77 -6.31 3.21
N LEU A 23 10.61 -5.91 2.25
CA LEU A 23 10.18 -5.23 1.04
C LEU A 23 10.34 -6.13 -0.18
N HIS A 24 9.24 -6.33 -0.92
CA HIS A 24 9.27 -6.91 -2.24
C HIS A 24 9.21 -5.82 -3.31
N GLU A 25 10.38 -5.42 -3.81
CA GLU A 25 10.53 -4.33 -4.77
C GLU A 25 10.24 -4.77 -6.20
N VAL A 26 9.41 -4.02 -6.90
CA VAL A 26 9.13 -4.22 -8.33
C VAL A 26 9.29 -2.88 -9.04
N ILE A 27 10.07 -2.87 -10.11
CA ILE A 27 10.24 -1.70 -10.99
C ILE A 27 9.28 -1.90 -12.16
N LEU A 28 8.41 -0.92 -12.41
CA LEU A 28 7.46 -0.94 -13.52
C LEU A 28 8.11 -0.35 -14.76
N ASP A 29 8.00 -1.05 -15.88
CA ASP A 29 8.57 -0.64 -17.17
C ASP A 29 7.52 0.02 -18.08
N ARG A 30 6.23 -0.31 -17.89
CA ARG A 30 5.13 0.20 -18.72
C ARG A 30 3.88 0.54 -17.91
N GLY A 31 3.06 1.46 -18.45
CA GLY A 31 1.76 1.78 -17.86
C GLY A 31 0.83 0.57 -17.85
N GLY A 32 0.01 0.45 -16.80
CA GLY A 32 -0.90 -0.68 -16.57
C GLY A 32 -0.27 -1.91 -15.90
N GLU A 33 1.05 -1.98 -15.79
CA GLU A 33 1.75 -3.10 -15.13
C GLU A 33 1.43 -3.17 -13.63
N ALA A 34 1.25 -2.03 -12.96
CA ALA A 34 0.82 -2.01 -11.57
C ALA A 34 -0.58 -2.63 -11.38
N ALA A 35 -1.50 -2.38 -12.33
CA ALA A 35 -2.83 -2.97 -12.30
C ALA A 35 -2.77 -4.50 -12.50
N GLU A 36 -1.93 -4.98 -13.43
CA GLU A 36 -1.74 -6.41 -13.68
C GLU A 36 -1.16 -7.13 -12.45
N LEU A 37 -0.17 -6.53 -11.79
CA LEU A 37 0.47 -7.07 -10.59
C LEU A 37 -0.49 -7.07 -9.40
N ALA A 38 -1.18 -5.96 -9.15
CA ALA A 38 -2.17 -5.86 -8.08
C ALA A 38 -3.33 -6.85 -8.27
N GLY A 39 -3.77 -7.06 -9.52
CA GLY A 39 -4.78 -8.05 -9.86
C GLY A 39 -4.38 -9.51 -9.56
N LYS A 40 -3.07 -9.80 -9.44
CA LYS A 40 -2.55 -11.16 -9.22
C LYS A 40 -1.83 -11.34 -7.88
N VAL A 41 -1.73 -10.30 -7.06
CA VAL A 41 -1.02 -10.33 -5.77
C VAL A 41 -1.69 -11.34 -4.81
N ASP A 42 -0.90 -12.09 -4.04
CA ASP A 42 -1.44 -12.87 -2.93
C ASP A 42 -1.65 -11.94 -1.73
N LEU A 43 -2.91 -11.70 -1.38
CA LEU A 43 -3.31 -10.79 -0.30
C LEU A 43 -2.85 -11.27 1.09
N ARG A 44 -2.51 -12.55 1.24
CA ARG A 44 -2.04 -13.11 2.52
C ARG A 44 -0.54 -12.97 2.71
N LYS A 45 0.19 -12.68 1.63
CA LYS A 45 1.66 -12.59 1.64
C LYS A 45 2.14 -11.19 2.01
N TYR A 46 1.34 -10.17 1.77
CA TYR A 46 1.74 -8.78 1.94
C TYR A 46 0.70 -8.03 2.77
N ASP A 47 1.16 -7.17 3.67
CA ASP A 47 0.28 -6.35 4.50
C ASP A 47 -0.18 -5.07 3.79
N THR A 48 0.59 -4.58 2.81
CA THR A 48 0.30 -3.33 2.11
C THR A 48 1.02 -3.25 0.77
N ILE A 49 0.50 -2.44 -0.15
CA ILE A 49 1.16 -2.08 -1.41
C ILE A 49 1.60 -0.62 -1.33
N LEU A 50 2.91 -0.41 -1.55
CA LEU A 50 3.52 0.92 -1.57
C LEU A 50 3.75 1.39 -3.02
N ALA A 51 3.16 2.52 -3.38
CA ALA A 51 3.40 3.18 -4.66
C ALA A 51 4.42 4.33 -4.49
N CYS A 52 5.60 4.16 -5.09
CA CYS A 52 6.68 5.16 -5.06
C CYS A 52 6.77 6.00 -6.35
N SER A 53 5.62 6.21 -7.00
CA SER A 53 5.49 6.95 -8.26
C SER A 53 4.42 8.04 -8.13
N GLY A 54 4.09 8.73 -9.23
CA GLY A 54 3.01 9.71 -9.27
C GLY A 54 1.61 9.09 -9.07
N ASP A 55 0.60 9.95 -8.99
CA ASP A 55 -0.79 9.58 -8.63
C ASP A 55 -1.39 8.47 -9.50
N GLY A 56 -0.99 8.40 -10.78
CA GLY A 56 -1.47 7.38 -11.73
C GLY A 56 -1.20 5.95 -11.28
N THR A 57 -0.10 5.68 -10.58
CA THR A 57 0.24 4.32 -10.12
C THR A 57 -0.70 3.85 -9.00
N VAL A 58 -1.16 4.75 -8.13
CA VAL A 58 -2.14 4.41 -7.08
C VAL A 58 -3.48 4.02 -7.73
N HIS A 59 -3.91 4.77 -8.74
CA HIS A 59 -5.12 4.44 -9.51
C HIS A 59 -4.99 3.09 -10.21
N GLU A 60 -3.84 2.78 -10.82
CA GLU A 60 -3.60 1.48 -11.44
C GLU A 60 -3.70 0.34 -10.42
N ILE A 61 -3.08 0.47 -9.24
CA ILE A 61 -3.16 -0.54 -8.18
C ILE A 61 -4.62 -0.74 -7.74
N PHE A 62 -5.35 0.35 -7.49
CA PHE A 62 -6.75 0.29 -7.06
C PHE A 62 -7.63 -0.40 -8.10
N ASN A 63 -7.46 -0.06 -9.38
CA ASN A 63 -8.18 -0.71 -10.47
C ASN A 63 -7.79 -2.18 -10.62
N GLY A 64 -6.52 -2.53 -10.41
CA GLY A 64 -6.03 -3.91 -10.40
C GLY A 64 -6.69 -4.73 -9.30
N LEU A 65 -6.74 -4.22 -8.06
CA LEU A 65 -7.43 -4.84 -6.94
C LEU A 65 -8.94 -4.96 -7.19
N GLY A 66 -9.55 -3.93 -7.79
CA GLY A 66 -10.98 -3.89 -8.10
C GLY A 66 -11.43 -4.86 -9.21
N ASN A 67 -10.52 -5.26 -10.10
CA ASN A 67 -10.80 -6.23 -11.16
C ASN A 67 -10.68 -7.69 -10.70
N ARG A 68 -10.34 -7.93 -9.43
CA ARG A 68 -10.20 -9.28 -8.89
C ARG A 68 -11.56 -9.91 -8.60
N PRO A 69 -11.70 -11.24 -8.68
CA PRO A 69 -12.92 -11.93 -8.26
C PRO A 69 -13.25 -11.70 -6.78
N ASP A 70 -12.25 -11.47 -5.94
CA ASP A 70 -12.34 -11.17 -4.51
C ASP A 70 -12.19 -9.65 -4.20
N ALA A 71 -12.48 -8.77 -5.15
CA ALA A 71 -12.24 -7.32 -5.05
C ALA A 71 -12.72 -6.68 -3.75
N GLY A 72 -13.91 -7.06 -3.26
CA GLY A 72 -14.44 -6.54 -2.00
C GLY A 72 -13.56 -6.87 -0.79
N HIS A 73 -12.98 -8.06 -0.74
CA HIS A 73 -12.02 -8.44 0.28
C HIS A 73 -10.68 -7.75 0.03
N ALA A 74 -10.17 -7.81 -1.21
CA ALA A 74 -8.89 -7.23 -1.60
C ALA A 74 -8.79 -5.72 -1.26
N LEU A 75 -9.82 -4.94 -1.61
CA LEU A 75 -9.86 -3.51 -1.33
C LEU A 75 -10.04 -3.20 0.17
N ALA A 76 -10.62 -4.12 0.94
CA ALA A 76 -10.79 -3.96 2.38
C ALA A 76 -9.52 -4.34 3.17
N CYS A 77 -8.79 -5.36 2.73
CA CYS A 77 -7.65 -5.91 3.46
C CYS A 77 -6.28 -5.45 2.96
N MET A 78 -6.20 -4.83 1.76
CA MET A 78 -4.94 -4.37 1.17
C MET A 78 -4.88 -2.84 1.08
N PRO A 79 -4.38 -2.15 2.13
CA PRO A 79 -4.09 -0.73 2.06
C PRO A 79 -3.09 -0.43 0.94
N THR A 80 -3.42 0.55 0.10
CA THR A 80 -2.52 1.08 -0.94
C THR A 80 -2.07 2.48 -0.55
N ILE A 81 -0.76 2.70 -0.48
CA ILE A 81 -0.18 3.96 0.01
C ILE A 81 0.66 4.62 -1.08
N GLY A 82 0.29 5.84 -1.46
CA GLY A 82 1.05 6.69 -2.38
C GLY A 82 2.11 7.53 -1.67
N ILE A 83 3.21 6.90 -1.26
CA ILE A 83 4.19 7.56 -0.36
C ILE A 83 4.82 8.81 -0.97
N THR A 84 4.99 8.85 -2.29
CA THR A 84 5.61 10.01 -2.97
C THR A 84 4.67 11.21 -3.02
N ALA A 85 3.42 11.00 -3.44
CA ALA A 85 2.40 12.04 -3.52
C ALA A 85 2.07 12.60 -2.12
N GLU A 86 1.91 11.73 -1.12
CA GLU A 86 1.64 12.19 0.23
C GLU A 86 2.83 12.91 0.86
N SER A 87 4.06 12.46 0.62
CA SER A 87 5.26 13.18 1.09
C SER A 87 5.41 14.53 0.39
N ASP A 88 4.98 14.64 -0.87
CA ASP A 88 4.95 15.91 -1.60
C ASP A 88 4.02 16.92 -0.91
N LEU A 89 2.79 16.47 -0.58
CA LEU A 89 1.77 17.26 0.10
C LEU A 89 2.18 17.65 1.53
N ASP A 90 2.61 16.68 2.34
CA ASP A 90 2.99 16.92 3.75
C ASP A 90 4.21 17.87 3.85
N THR A 91 5.03 17.98 2.79
CA THR A 91 6.23 18.81 2.78
C THR A 91 6.13 20.05 1.89
N GLU A 92 4.92 20.45 1.50
CA GLU A 92 4.72 21.61 0.62
C GLU A 92 5.29 22.91 1.23
N GLN A 93 5.13 23.08 2.54
CA GLN A 93 5.70 24.16 3.35
C GLN A 93 7.24 24.18 3.38
N PHE A 94 7.90 23.08 2.97
CA PHE A 94 9.35 22.94 2.94
C PHE A 94 9.92 22.92 1.51
N ARG A 95 9.21 23.50 0.52
CA ARG A 95 9.70 23.61 -0.87
C ARG A 95 11.11 24.21 -0.99
N TRP A 96 11.50 25.08 -0.06
CA TRP A 96 12.84 25.67 -0.01
C TRP A 96 13.96 24.62 0.19
N MET A 97 13.66 23.44 0.73
CA MET A 97 14.62 22.33 0.91
C MET A 97 14.86 21.51 -0.37
N GLY A 98 14.26 21.88 -1.50
CA GLY A 98 14.45 21.15 -2.76
C GLY A 98 13.90 19.73 -2.70
N SER A 99 14.68 18.73 -3.09
CA SER A 99 14.26 17.31 -3.08
C SER A 99 14.36 16.64 -1.72
N THR A 100 15.21 17.13 -0.81
CA THR A 100 15.41 16.53 0.53
C THR A 100 14.14 16.56 1.40
N ARG A 101 13.17 17.41 1.03
CA ARG A 101 11.86 17.44 1.69
C ARG A 101 11.10 16.11 1.59
N PHE A 102 11.31 15.31 0.55
CA PHE A 102 10.66 13.99 0.45
C PHE A 102 11.17 13.04 1.54
N GLU A 103 12.47 13.05 1.82
CA GLU A 103 13.09 12.30 2.92
C GLU A 103 12.50 12.71 4.26
N PHE A 104 12.42 14.02 4.49
CA PHE A 104 11.85 14.58 5.70
C PHE A 104 10.38 14.19 5.85
N GLY A 105 9.61 14.17 4.77
CA GLY A 105 8.23 13.68 4.74
C GLY A 105 8.10 12.21 5.19
N VAL A 106 8.91 11.32 4.62
CA VAL A 106 8.92 9.89 4.98
C VAL A 106 9.38 9.69 6.43
N MET A 107 10.49 10.32 6.82
CA MET A 107 11.07 10.19 8.15
C MET A 107 10.13 10.72 9.25
N THR A 108 9.53 11.90 9.05
CA THR A 108 8.58 12.46 10.02
C THR A 108 7.38 11.54 10.21
N ARG A 109 6.96 10.79 9.19
CA ARG A 109 5.84 9.85 9.26
C ARG A 109 6.16 8.61 10.08
N ILE A 110 7.36 8.08 9.89
CA ILE A 110 7.89 6.96 10.67
C ILE A 110 8.09 7.38 12.13
N LEU A 111 8.65 8.56 12.38
CA LEU A 111 8.81 9.13 13.72
C LEU A 111 7.46 9.43 14.38
N LYS A 112 6.49 9.95 13.64
CA LYS A 112 5.12 10.20 14.11
C LYS A 112 4.31 8.91 14.26
N ARG A 113 4.86 7.74 13.89
CA ARG A 113 4.17 6.44 13.88
C ARG A 113 2.76 6.56 13.33
N LYS A 114 2.61 7.17 12.15
CA LYS A 114 1.30 7.34 11.52
C LYS A 114 0.77 5.95 11.16
N CYS A 115 0.10 5.30 12.12
CA CYS A 115 -0.61 4.06 11.93
C CYS A 115 -1.84 4.37 11.09
N TYR A 116 -2.09 3.54 10.09
CA TYR A 116 -3.38 3.52 9.40
C TYR A 116 -4.22 2.47 10.11
N PRO A 117 -5.07 2.84 11.10
CA PRO A 117 -5.96 1.88 11.72
C PRO A 117 -6.90 1.34 10.64
N CYS A 118 -6.84 0.04 10.42
CA CYS A 118 -7.76 -0.68 9.54
C CYS A 118 -8.61 -1.60 10.40
N ASP A 119 -9.93 -1.37 10.40
CA ASP A 119 -10.91 -2.26 11.03
C ASP A 119 -11.13 -3.47 10.11
N VAL A 120 -10.78 -4.67 10.60
CA VAL A 120 -10.92 -5.92 9.85
C VAL A 120 -12.29 -6.54 10.16
N ALA A 121 -13.19 -6.55 9.18
CA ALA A 121 -14.46 -7.26 9.26
C ALA A 121 -14.32 -8.70 8.71
N LEU A 122 -14.46 -9.70 9.59
CA LEU A 122 -14.43 -11.13 9.25
C LEU A 122 -15.86 -11.70 9.25
N LYS A 123 -16.31 -12.22 8.11
CA LYS A 123 -17.51 -13.07 8.04
C LYS A 123 -17.07 -14.52 7.97
N VAL A 124 -17.25 -15.25 9.07
CA VAL A 124 -16.98 -16.70 9.12
C VAL A 124 -18.24 -17.42 8.65
N GLU A 125 -18.23 -17.95 7.44
CA GLU A 125 -19.29 -18.85 6.95
C GLU A 125 -19.01 -20.25 7.49
N ILE A 126 -19.94 -20.80 8.27
CA ILE A 126 -19.88 -22.16 8.77
C ILE A 126 -20.37 -23.09 7.66
N GLU A 127 -19.49 -23.96 7.15
CA GLU A 127 -19.76 -24.84 6.00
C GLU A 127 -20.87 -25.88 6.26
N ASP A 128 -21.29 -26.08 7.51
CA ASP A 128 -22.27 -27.10 7.87
C ASP A 128 -23.67 -26.54 8.12
N LYS A 129 -24.62 -26.89 7.23
CA LYS A 129 -26.04 -26.50 7.31
C LYS A 129 -26.71 -26.94 8.61
N ALA A 130 -26.18 -27.98 9.27
CA ALA A 130 -26.67 -28.45 10.56
C ALA A 130 -26.37 -27.47 11.71
N SER A 131 -25.24 -26.74 11.65
CA SER A 131 -24.78 -25.83 12.71
C SER A 131 -25.47 -24.46 12.67
N ILE A 132 -25.99 -24.03 11.52
CA ILE A 132 -26.69 -22.74 11.35
C ILE A 132 -28.00 -22.70 12.16
N LYS A 133 -28.73 -23.82 12.28
CA LYS A 133 -29.96 -23.89 13.09
C LYS A 133 -29.71 -23.80 14.60
N ALA A 134 -28.56 -24.25 15.08
CA ALA A 134 -28.21 -24.20 16.50
C ALA A 134 -27.83 -22.78 16.96
N HIS A 135 -27.29 -21.95 16.05
CA HIS A 135 -26.89 -20.59 16.39
C HIS A 135 -28.05 -19.58 16.33
N HIS A 136 -29.07 -19.82 15.50
CA HIS A 136 -30.26 -18.96 15.38
C HIS A 136 -31.41 -19.28 16.36
N SER A 137 -31.20 -20.22 17.30
CA SER A 137 -32.20 -20.60 18.32
C SER A 137 -31.86 -20.10 19.74
N ARG A 138 -31.02 -19.05 19.85
CA ARG A 138 -30.83 -18.27 21.07
C ARG A 138 -31.28 -16.83 20.88
#